data_AF-Q9F822-F1
#
_entry.id   AF-Q9F822-F1
#
_cell.length_a   1.000
_cell.length_b   1.000
_cell.length_c   1.000
_cell.angle_alpha   90.00
_cell.angle_beta   90.00
_cell.angle_gamma   90.00
#
_symmetry.space_group_name_H-M   'P 1'
#
loop_
_entity.id
_entity.type
_entity.pdbx_description
1 polymer ?
#
loop_
_entity_poly.entity_id
_entity_poly.type
_entity_poly.pdbx_seq_one_letter_code
_entity_poly.pdbx_strand_id
1 'polypeptide(L)'
;MKTSRFTDSQIIAVLKQAEAGTPVPELCREHGISSATFYKWRSKFGGMDASLMSQLRELQDENRRLKKMYADAQLSADLLKEAMAKKWMVRPSQRREMARWAVDGGHTNIRHACRTFAVSETCFRYQAKASEENARIADWLVRLTTTYRDWGFGLCFLHLRNVKGFGWNHKRVYRIYRELELNLRIKPKKRLVRERPEPLAVPETINQVWSMDFMHDQLADGRSFRLFNVLDDFNREGLGIEVDLSLPSARVIRSLEQIIDWRGKPNAIRCDNGPEYISGALLAWAQQRGIRIEHIQPGKPQQNAYVERYNRTVRYAWLATTLFDTIEQVQDKATRWLWTYNHERPNMALGGITPAMKLAMAA
;
A
#
# COMPACT_ATOMS: atom_id res chain seq x y z
N MET A 1 16.33 -58.56 -1.70
CA MET A 1 17.15 -59.60 -1.03
C MET A 1 16.23 -60.65 -0.47
N LYS A 2 16.52 -61.94 -0.67
CA LYS A 2 15.76 -63.04 -0.04
C LYS A 2 15.85 -62.88 1.48
N THR A 3 14.73 -62.87 2.17
CA THR A 3 14.67 -62.82 3.64
C THR A 3 15.19 -64.13 4.21
N SER A 4 16.17 -64.05 5.13
CA SER A 4 16.70 -65.22 5.83
C SER A 4 15.60 -65.86 6.67
N ARG A 5 15.56 -67.21 6.74
CA ARG A 5 14.63 -67.97 7.59
C ARG A 5 14.90 -67.77 9.09
N PHE A 6 16.12 -67.38 9.46
CA PHE A 6 16.53 -67.11 10.83
C PHE A 6 16.79 -65.61 11.00
N THR A 7 16.29 -65.06 12.11
CA THR A 7 16.63 -63.71 12.58
C THR A 7 18.05 -63.68 13.13
N ASP A 8 18.70 -62.51 13.08
CA ASP A 8 20.08 -62.37 13.57
C ASP A 8 20.21 -62.73 15.07
N SER A 9 19.17 -62.49 15.88
CA SER A 9 19.13 -62.89 17.29
C SER A 9 19.05 -64.41 17.48
N GLN A 10 18.29 -65.12 16.64
CA GLN A 10 18.22 -66.58 16.64
C GLN A 10 19.57 -67.19 16.24
N ILE A 11 20.26 -66.61 15.25
CA ILE A 11 21.59 -67.08 14.81
C ILE A 11 22.60 -66.98 15.97
N ILE A 12 22.60 -65.87 16.72
CA ILE A 12 23.50 -65.66 17.85
C ILE A 12 23.18 -66.59 19.02
N ALA A 13 21.90 -66.87 19.29
CA ALA A 13 21.50 -67.83 20.32
C ALA A 13 22.06 -69.24 20.04
N VAL A 14 22.01 -69.69 18.79
CA VAL A 14 22.58 -70.98 18.36
C VAL A 14 24.12 -70.97 18.46
N LEU A 15 24.77 -69.86 18.14
CA LEU A 15 26.23 -69.74 18.30
C LEU A 15 26.67 -69.75 19.77
N LYS A 16 25.91 -69.13 20.67
CA LYS A 16 26.16 -69.18 22.12
C LYS A 16 26.01 -70.59 22.70
N GLN A 17 25.04 -71.38 22.23
CA GLN A 17 24.89 -72.78 22.64
C GLN A 17 26.11 -73.63 22.26
N ALA A 18 26.75 -73.31 21.12
CA ALA A 18 28.00 -73.95 20.72
C ALA A 18 29.21 -73.47 21.56
N GLU A 19 29.27 -72.18 21.91
CA GLU A 19 30.29 -71.64 22.81
C GLU A 19 30.15 -72.16 24.26
N ALA A 20 28.92 -72.48 24.68
CA ALA A 20 28.60 -73.12 25.96
C ALA A 20 28.90 -74.64 26.00
N GLY A 21 29.39 -75.23 24.90
CA GLY A 21 29.90 -76.60 24.86
C GLY A 21 29.06 -77.62 24.09
N THR A 22 27.96 -77.23 23.44
CA THR A 22 27.13 -78.15 22.65
C THR A 22 27.82 -78.51 21.31
N PRO A 23 27.92 -79.80 20.93
CA PRO A 23 28.55 -80.21 19.66
C PRO A 23 27.86 -79.61 18.43
N VAL A 24 28.65 -79.00 17.53
CA VAL A 24 28.16 -78.37 16.28
C VAL A 24 27.28 -79.29 15.42
N PRO A 25 27.58 -80.61 15.25
CA PRO A 25 26.73 -81.52 14.48
C PRO A 25 25.32 -81.70 15.06
N GLU A 26 25.16 -81.55 16.38
CA GLU A 26 23.88 -81.67 17.09
C GLU A 26 23.02 -80.44 16.86
N LEU A 27 23.59 -79.25 17.06
CA LEU A 27 22.93 -77.95 16.76
C LEU A 27 22.50 -77.82 15.30
N CYS A 28 23.30 -78.38 14.37
CA CYS A 28 22.97 -78.39 12.95
C CYS A 28 21.72 -79.26 12.66
N ARG A 29 21.54 -80.37 13.37
CA ARG A 29 20.35 -81.24 13.25
C ARG A 29 19.13 -80.59 13.90
N GLU A 30 19.29 -80.04 15.09
CA GLU A 30 18.20 -79.42 15.86
C GLU A 30 17.60 -78.21 15.14
N HIS A 31 18.44 -77.32 14.62
CA HIS A 31 17.97 -76.12 13.91
C HIS A 31 17.79 -76.33 12.40
N GLY A 32 18.06 -77.53 11.88
CA GLY A 32 17.91 -77.85 10.45
C GLY A 32 18.81 -77.01 9.55
N ILE A 33 20.05 -76.79 9.96
CA ILE A 33 21.07 -76.01 9.23
C ILE A 33 22.26 -76.90 8.85
N SER A 34 22.93 -76.58 7.74
CA SER A 34 24.17 -77.28 7.37
C SER A 34 25.36 -76.80 8.22
N SER A 35 26.35 -77.66 8.45
CA SER A 35 27.60 -77.27 9.14
C SER A 35 28.29 -76.09 8.44
N ALA A 36 28.24 -76.02 7.11
CA ALA A 36 28.77 -74.88 6.34
C ALA A 36 28.03 -73.57 6.65
N THR A 37 26.71 -73.62 6.85
CA THR A 37 25.90 -72.48 7.28
C THR A 37 26.28 -72.03 8.69
N PHE A 38 26.48 -72.98 9.61
CA PHE A 38 26.90 -72.70 10.98
C PHE A 38 28.27 -72.00 11.03
N TYR A 39 29.29 -72.49 10.32
CA TYR A 39 30.60 -71.85 10.31
C TYR A 39 30.58 -70.48 9.60
N LYS A 40 29.74 -70.28 8.58
CA LYS A 40 29.49 -68.95 7.99
C LYS A 40 28.85 -67.99 9.00
N TRP A 41 27.91 -68.48 9.82
CA TRP A 41 27.33 -67.69 10.91
C TRP A 41 28.37 -67.36 11.98
N ARG A 42 29.19 -68.33 12.39
CA ARG A 42 30.27 -68.14 13.36
C ARG A 42 31.31 -67.13 12.88
N SER A 43 31.66 -67.14 11.59
CA SER A 43 32.57 -66.14 11.00
C SER A 43 31.97 -64.73 10.94
N LYS A 44 30.64 -64.60 10.84
CA LYS A 44 29.96 -63.31 10.67
C LYS A 44 29.47 -62.70 11.98
N PHE A 45 29.10 -63.54 12.95
CA PHE A 45 28.43 -63.15 14.20
C PHE A 45 29.15 -63.69 15.46
N GLY A 46 30.21 -64.49 15.32
CA GLY A 46 30.99 -65.00 16.45
C GLY A 46 31.62 -63.86 17.25
N GLY A 47 31.50 -63.91 18.57
CA GLY A 47 31.96 -62.85 19.48
C GLY A 47 31.04 -61.63 19.59
N MET A 48 29.88 -61.58 18.89
CA MET A 48 28.88 -60.55 19.10
C MET A 48 27.74 -61.02 20.00
N ASP A 49 27.44 -60.26 21.05
CA ASP A 49 26.22 -60.48 21.84
C ASP A 49 24.99 -59.84 21.17
N ALA A 50 23.80 -60.35 21.47
CA ALA A 50 22.51 -59.80 21.02
C ALA A 50 22.37 -58.30 21.39
N SER A 51 22.93 -57.89 22.52
CA SER A 51 23.03 -56.49 22.94
C SER A 51 23.85 -55.62 21.96
N LEU A 52 25.02 -56.10 21.53
CA LEU A 52 25.91 -55.39 20.60
C LEU A 52 25.27 -55.25 19.21
N MET A 53 24.54 -56.27 18.74
CA MET A 53 23.80 -56.20 17.47
C MET A 53 22.64 -55.20 17.50
N SER A 54 21.94 -55.10 18.64
CA SER A 54 20.92 -54.07 18.84
C SER A 54 21.53 -52.67 18.75
N GLN A 55 22.66 -52.45 19.42
CA GLN A 55 23.40 -51.18 19.35
C GLN A 55 23.91 -50.87 17.94
N LEU A 56 24.44 -51.85 17.21
CA LEU A 56 24.90 -51.67 15.84
C LEU A 56 23.75 -51.28 14.90
N ARG A 57 22.56 -51.85 15.08
CA ARG A 57 21.38 -51.51 14.29
C ARG A 57 20.89 -50.10 14.59
N GLU A 58 20.86 -49.72 15.86
CA GLU A 58 20.52 -48.36 16.30
C GLU A 58 21.51 -47.33 15.73
N LEU A 59 22.82 -47.60 15.80
CA LEU A 59 23.85 -46.76 15.21
C LEU A 59 23.76 -46.69 13.68
N GLN A 60 23.33 -47.76 13.01
CA GLN A 60 23.08 -47.76 11.56
C GLN A 60 21.86 -46.91 11.19
N ASP A 61 20.78 -47.02 11.95
CA ASP A 61 19.57 -46.22 11.75
C ASP A 61 19.83 -44.74 12.05
N GLU A 62 20.61 -44.44 13.09
CA GLU A 62 21.07 -43.10 13.42
C GLU A 62 21.98 -42.55 12.33
N ASN A 63 22.97 -43.31 11.85
CA ASN A 63 23.81 -42.90 10.72
C ASN A 63 22.99 -42.63 9.46
N ARG A 64 21.98 -43.46 9.18
CA ARG A 64 21.08 -43.25 8.04
C ARG A 64 20.29 -41.94 8.20
N ARG A 65 19.80 -41.67 9.41
CA ARG A 65 19.09 -40.42 9.74
C ARG A 65 20.00 -39.21 9.62
N LEU A 66 21.22 -39.28 10.16
CA LEU A 66 22.22 -38.21 10.11
C LEU A 66 22.65 -37.91 8.68
N LYS A 67 22.93 -38.93 7.86
CA LYS A 67 23.26 -38.76 6.44
C LYS A 67 22.14 -38.06 5.68
N LYS A 68 20.89 -38.44 5.94
CA LYS A 68 19.72 -37.77 5.34
C LYS A 68 19.61 -36.32 5.79
N MET A 69 19.78 -36.05 7.08
CA MET A 69 19.75 -34.69 7.62
C MET A 69 20.86 -33.81 7.04
N TYR A 70 22.08 -34.35 6.91
CA TYR A 70 23.20 -33.64 6.31
C TYR A 70 22.95 -33.32 4.84
N ALA A 71 22.47 -34.29 4.06
CA ALA A 71 22.13 -34.08 2.65
C ALA A 71 21.04 -33.01 2.49
N ASP A 72 19.99 -33.05 3.31
CA ASP A 72 18.93 -32.04 3.32
C ASP A 72 19.47 -30.65 3.71
N ALA A 73 20.31 -30.57 4.74
CA ALA A 73 20.90 -29.32 5.20
C ALA A 73 21.85 -28.72 4.16
N GLN A 74 22.68 -29.55 3.52
CA GLN A 74 23.61 -29.15 2.48
C GLN A 74 22.84 -28.61 1.25
N LEU A 75 21.82 -29.32 0.80
CA LEU A 75 20.96 -28.87 -0.31
C LEU A 75 20.31 -27.52 0.00
N SER A 76 19.81 -27.33 1.22
CA SER A 76 19.27 -26.03 1.65
C SER A 76 20.31 -24.91 1.64
N ALA A 77 21.54 -25.20 2.09
CA ALA A 77 22.62 -24.22 2.10
C ALA A 77 23.03 -23.79 0.68
N ASP A 78 23.11 -24.73 -0.25
CA ASP A 78 23.47 -24.46 -1.64
C ASP A 78 22.39 -23.66 -2.36
N LEU A 79 21.11 -24.00 -2.15
CA LEU A 79 19.97 -23.23 -2.66
C LEU A 79 19.94 -21.79 -2.14
N LEU A 80 20.24 -21.58 -0.86
CA LEU A 80 20.29 -20.24 -0.28
C LEU A 80 21.46 -19.42 -0.85
N LYS A 81 22.64 -20.02 -0.99
CA LYS A 81 23.80 -19.35 -1.60
C LYS A 81 23.51 -18.92 -3.03
N GLU A 82 22.92 -19.79 -3.84
CA GLU A 82 22.58 -19.45 -5.22
C GLU A 82 21.50 -18.35 -5.30
N ALA A 83 20.49 -18.42 -4.45
CA ALA A 83 19.45 -17.40 -4.41
C ALA A 83 19.97 -16.04 -3.89
N MET A 84 20.94 -16.04 -2.98
CA MET A 84 21.64 -14.83 -2.53
C MET A 84 22.49 -14.22 -3.66
N ALA A 85 23.18 -15.05 -4.45
CA ALA A 85 23.94 -14.59 -5.62
C ALA A 85 23.04 -13.91 -6.66
N LYS A 86 21.80 -14.39 -6.82
CA LYS A 86 20.78 -13.77 -7.69
C LYS A 86 20.11 -12.52 -7.10
N LYS A 87 20.52 -12.06 -5.91
CA LYS A 87 19.95 -10.91 -5.18
C LYS A 87 18.45 -11.02 -4.87
N TRP A 88 17.91 -12.23 -4.77
CA TRP A 88 16.47 -12.44 -4.53
C TRP A 88 16.07 -12.35 -3.05
N MET A 89 17.03 -12.39 -2.13
CA MET A 89 16.75 -12.47 -0.69
C MET A 89 16.36 -11.13 -0.03
N VAL A 90 16.05 -10.11 -0.82
CA VAL A 90 15.84 -8.74 -0.34
C VAL A 90 14.38 -8.47 0.07
N ARG A 91 13.41 -9.26 -0.42
CA ARG A 91 11.98 -9.01 -0.15
C ARG A 91 11.21 -10.29 0.22
N PRO A 92 10.38 -10.26 1.29
CA PRO A 92 9.50 -11.39 1.61
C PRO A 92 8.59 -11.84 0.46
N SER A 93 8.24 -10.94 -0.47
CA SER A 93 7.45 -11.23 -1.67
C SER A 93 8.17 -12.18 -2.64
N GLN A 94 9.50 -12.21 -2.64
CA GLN A 94 10.32 -13.01 -3.56
C GLN A 94 10.57 -14.44 -3.05
N ARG A 95 10.32 -14.72 -1.76
CA ARG A 95 10.53 -16.07 -1.18
C ARG A 95 9.72 -17.15 -1.88
N ARG A 96 8.51 -16.82 -2.33
CA ARG A 96 7.65 -17.73 -3.09
C ARG A 96 8.19 -17.98 -4.50
N GLU A 97 8.74 -16.95 -5.14
CA GLU A 97 9.38 -17.06 -6.46
C GLU A 97 10.65 -17.90 -6.36
N MET A 98 11.45 -17.72 -5.30
CA MET A 98 12.64 -18.55 -5.02
C MET A 98 12.26 -20.02 -4.84
N ALA A 99 11.21 -20.30 -4.07
CA ALA A 99 10.73 -21.67 -3.89
C ALA A 99 10.25 -22.28 -5.21
N ARG A 100 9.56 -21.51 -6.07
CA ARG A 100 9.13 -21.97 -7.40
C ARG A 100 10.33 -22.25 -8.30
N TRP A 101 11.27 -21.32 -8.39
CA TRP A 101 12.50 -21.52 -9.15
C TRP A 101 13.24 -22.80 -8.74
N ALA A 102 13.36 -23.09 -7.44
CA ALA A 102 14.05 -24.29 -6.96
C ALA A 102 13.31 -25.59 -7.34
N VAL A 103 11.98 -25.56 -7.39
CA VAL A 103 11.14 -26.71 -7.78
C VAL A 103 11.10 -26.86 -9.30
N ASP A 104 10.84 -25.79 -10.03
CA ASP A 104 10.72 -25.76 -11.49
C ASP A 104 12.05 -26.05 -12.18
N GLY A 105 13.17 -25.65 -11.56
CA GLY A 105 14.53 -25.99 -11.99
C GLY A 105 14.98 -27.42 -11.62
N GLY A 106 14.12 -28.22 -10.98
CA GLY A 106 14.42 -29.59 -10.59
C GLY A 106 15.44 -29.74 -9.46
N HIS A 107 15.80 -28.64 -8.78
CA HIS A 107 16.80 -28.65 -7.71
C HIS A 107 16.29 -29.33 -6.44
N THR A 108 14.98 -29.25 -6.15
CA THR A 108 14.40 -29.91 -4.98
C THR A 108 12.87 -30.07 -5.09
N ASN A 109 12.27 -30.81 -4.15
CA ASN A 109 10.82 -30.97 -4.07
C ASN A 109 10.14 -29.81 -3.33
N ILE A 110 8.82 -29.66 -3.50
CA ILE A 110 8.02 -28.56 -2.93
C ILE A 110 8.21 -28.42 -1.41
N ARG A 111 8.18 -29.54 -0.67
CA ARG A 111 8.27 -29.52 0.79
C ARG A 111 9.63 -28.98 1.26
N HIS A 112 10.70 -29.44 0.61
CA HIS A 112 12.05 -29.01 0.92
C HIS A 112 12.24 -27.53 0.56
N ALA A 113 11.88 -27.10 -0.66
CA ALA A 113 11.94 -25.69 -1.08
C ALA A 113 11.15 -24.77 -0.13
N CYS A 114 9.93 -25.15 0.24
CA CYS A 114 9.08 -24.40 1.17
C CYS A 114 9.75 -24.22 2.54
N ARG A 115 10.38 -25.29 3.07
CA ARG A 115 11.13 -25.24 4.32
C ARG A 115 12.37 -24.35 4.19
N THR A 116 13.15 -24.50 3.12
CA THR A 116 14.38 -23.73 2.88
C THR A 116 14.11 -22.23 2.78
N PHE A 117 13.05 -21.82 2.08
CA PHE A 117 12.71 -20.39 1.88
C PHE A 117 11.67 -19.85 2.86
N ALA A 118 11.29 -20.61 3.89
CA ALA A 118 10.28 -20.24 4.89
C ALA A 118 8.94 -19.78 4.27
N VAL A 119 8.41 -20.57 3.33
CA VAL A 119 7.11 -20.38 2.67
C VAL A 119 6.21 -21.57 3.00
N SER A 120 4.91 -21.34 3.26
CA SER A 120 3.98 -22.47 3.45
C SER A 120 3.69 -23.17 2.12
N GLU A 121 3.48 -24.49 2.13
CA GLU A 121 3.11 -25.22 0.91
C GLU A 121 1.79 -24.71 0.30
N THR A 122 0.87 -24.18 1.14
CA THR A 122 -0.37 -23.53 0.69
C THR A 122 -0.10 -22.25 -0.09
N CYS A 123 0.82 -21.41 0.39
CA CYS A 123 1.24 -20.19 -0.31
C CYS A 123 1.96 -20.52 -1.62
N PHE A 124 2.82 -21.55 -1.61
CA PHE A 124 3.49 -22.04 -2.82
C PHE A 124 2.48 -22.45 -3.91
N ARG A 125 1.53 -23.31 -3.54
CA ARG A 125 0.50 -23.85 -4.43
C ARG A 125 -0.60 -22.86 -4.80
N TYR A 126 -0.73 -21.76 -4.07
CA TYR A 126 -1.71 -20.72 -4.40
C TYR A 126 -1.55 -20.31 -5.87
N GLN A 127 -2.65 -20.04 -6.54
CA GLN A 127 -2.65 -19.37 -7.84
C GLN A 127 -3.56 -18.16 -7.67
N ALA A 128 -3.07 -16.99 -8.08
CA ALA A 128 -3.89 -15.79 -8.03
C ALA A 128 -5.05 -16.01 -9.00
N LYS A 129 -6.27 -16.08 -8.47
CA LYS A 129 -7.44 -15.99 -9.32
C LYS A 129 -7.39 -14.62 -9.99
N ALA A 130 -7.42 -14.60 -11.33
CA ALA A 130 -7.63 -13.37 -12.09
C ALA A 130 -9.01 -12.84 -11.70
N SER A 131 -9.04 -12.05 -10.62
CA SER A 131 -10.27 -11.48 -10.13
C SER A 131 -10.63 -10.36 -11.09
N GLU A 132 -11.76 -10.47 -11.78
CA GLU A 132 -12.33 -9.40 -12.60
C GLU A 132 -12.37 -8.06 -11.83
N GLU A 133 -12.54 -8.12 -10.51
CA GLU A 133 -12.48 -6.96 -9.64
C GLU A 133 -11.09 -6.28 -9.61
N ASN A 134 -9.98 -7.03 -9.74
CA ASN A 134 -8.65 -6.42 -9.88
C ASN A 134 -8.55 -5.63 -11.19
N ALA A 135 -9.08 -6.18 -12.29
CA ALA A 135 -9.10 -5.49 -13.58
C ALA A 135 -9.96 -4.22 -13.50
N ARG A 136 -11.12 -4.31 -12.83
CA ARG A 136 -11.97 -3.15 -12.56
C ARG A 136 -11.28 -2.10 -11.69
N ILE A 137 -10.58 -2.49 -10.62
CA ILE A 137 -9.78 -1.55 -9.81
C ILE A 137 -8.71 -0.88 -10.67
N ALA A 138 -8.00 -1.65 -11.50
CA ALA A 138 -6.96 -1.12 -12.38
C ALA A 138 -7.53 -0.09 -13.37
N ASP A 139 -8.62 -0.41 -14.06
CA ASP A 139 -9.32 0.48 -14.99
C ASP A 139 -9.74 1.79 -14.30
N TRP A 140 -10.35 1.71 -13.10
CA TRP A 140 -10.69 2.90 -12.32
C TRP A 140 -9.48 3.76 -11.96
N LEU A 141 -8.38 3.14 -11.51
CA LEU A 141 -7.17 3.87 -11.15
C LEU A 141 -6.53 4.56 -12.36
N VAL A 142 -6.50 3.89 -13.52
CA VAL A 142 -5.99 4.47 -14.78
C VAL A 142 -6.87 5.64 -15.22
N ARG A 143 -8.19 5.49 -15.17
CA ARG A 143 -9.13 6.59 -15.49
C ARG A 143 -8.90 7.80 -14.58
N LEU A 144 -8.87 7.59 -13.27
CA LEU A 144 -8.69 8.68 -12.30
C LEU A 144 -7.36 9.40 -12.48
N THR A 145 -6.27 8.66 -12.69
CA THR A 145 -4.93 9.26 -12.84
C THR A 145 -4.71 9.91 -14.21
N THR A 146 -5.42 9.45 -15.24
CA THR A 146 -5.47 10.11 -16.55
C THR A 146 -6.26 11.43 -16.48
N THR A 147 -7.43 11.40 -15.83
CA THR A 147 -8.30 12.57 -15.70
C THR A 147 -7.73 13.61 -14.72
N TYR A 148 -7.24 13.17 -13.56
CA TYR A 148 -6.73 14.02 -12.49
C TYR A 148 -5.25 13.73 -12.22
N ARG A 149 -4.38 14.36 -13.02
CA ARG A 149 -2.93 14.08 -13.02
C ARG A 149 -2.22 14.49 -11.73
N ASP A 150 -2.83 15.33 -10.90
CA ASP A 150 -2.33 15.75 -9.59
C ASP A 150 -2.76 14.81 -8.45
N TRP A 151 -3.65 13.83 -8.72
CA TRP A 151 -4.13 12.92 -7.69
C TRP A 151 -3.13 11.81 -7.40
N GLY A 152 -2.62 11.81 -6.17
CA GLY A 152 -1.91 10.65 -5.63
C GLY A 152 -2.87 9.53 -5.23
N PHE A 153 -2.30 8.38 -4.84
CA PHE A 153 -3.04 7.21 -4.37
C PHE A 153 -4.12 7.54 -3.32
N GLY A 154 -3.81 8.41 -2.35
CA GLY A 154 -4.74 8.75 -1.27
C GLY A 154 -6.05 9.35 -1.79
N LEU A 155 -5.98 10.30 -2.73
CA LEU A 155 -7.18 10.90 -3.34
C LEU A 155 -7.92 9.89 -4.20
N CYS A 156 -7.21 9.10 -5.01
CA CYS A 156 -7.83 8.05 -5.82
C CYS A 156 -8.60 7.06 -4.96
N PHE A 157 -7.98 6.56 -3.88
CA PHE A 157 -8.62 5.61 -2.97
C PHE A 157 -9.84 6.22 -2.27
N LEU A 158 -9.73 7.45 -1.76
CA LEU A 158 -10.84 8.12 -1.09
C LEU A 158 -12.00 8.40 -2.03
N HIS A 159 -11.72 8.75 -3.29
CA HIS A 159 -12.77 8.93 -4.30
C HIS A 159 -13.50 7.61 -4.55
N LEU A 160 -12.75 6.53 -4.78
CA LEU A 160 -13.34 5.20 -4.97
C LEU A 160 -14.16 4.75 -3.76
N ARG A 161 -13.67 5.00 -2.55
CA ARG A 161 -14.31 4.58 -1.30
C ARG A 161 -15.54 5.43 -0.95
N ASN A 162 -15.39 6.75 -0.90
CA ASN A 162 -16.37 7.66 -0.33
C ASN A 162 -17.33 8.24 -1.38
N VAL A 163 -16.84 8.47 -2.60
CA VAL A 163 -17.64 9.08 -3.68
C VAL A 163 -18.30 8.02 -4.55
N LYS A 164 -17.56 6.97 -4.93
CA LYS A 164 -18.12 5.84 -5.71
C LYS A 164 -18.67 4.71 -4.85
N GLY A 165 -18.43 4.72 -3.53
CA GLY A 165 -19.00 3.74 -2.60
C GLY A 165 -18.37 2.35 -2.63
N PHE A 166 -17.16 2.19 -3.20
CA PHE A 166 -16.55 0.87 -3.32
C PHE A 166 -16.09 0.29 -1.97
N GLY A 167 -16.45 -0.97 -1.74
CA GLY A 167 -16.08 -1.76 -0.57
C GLY A 167 -14.61 -2.22 -0.51
N TRP A 168 -13.77 -1.84 -1.48
CA TRP A 168 -12.47 -2.45 -1.70
C TRP A 168 -11.45 -2.22 -0.57
N ASN A 169 -10.66 -3.25 -0.29
CA ASN A 169 -9.62 -3.18 0.72
C ASN A 169 -8.48 -2.25 0.30
N HIS A 170 -8.09 -1.32 1.18
CA HIS A 170 -7.01 -0.36 0.93
C HIS A 170 -5.69 -1.00 0.47
N LYS A 171 -5.23 -2.09 1.12
CA LYS A 171 -3.97 -2.76 0.76
C LYS A 171 -4.04 -3.38 -0.63
N ARG A 172 -5.22 -3.89 -1.03
CA ARG A 172 -5.46 -4.46 -2.36
C ARG A 172 -5.39 -3.39 -3.44
N VAL A 173 -6.08 -2.27 -3.25
CA VAL A 173 -6.07 -1.14 -4.21
C VAL A 173 -4.65 -0.56 -4.31
N TYR A 174 -3.96 -0.39 -3.17
CA TYR A 174 -2.58 0.11 -3.15
C TYR A 174 -1.61 -0.80 -3.92
N ARG A 175 -1.72 -2.11 -3.75
CA ARG A 175 -0.89 -3.08 -4.49
C ARG A 175 -1.09 -2.91 -6.00
N ILE A 176 -2.33 -2.83 -6.47
CA ILE A 176 -2.64 -2.66 -7.90
C ILE A 176 -2.13 -1.30 -8.41
N TYR A 177 -2.33 -0.22 -7.64
CA TYR A 177 -1.77 1.10 -7.97
C TYR A 177 -0.24 1.09 -8.13
N ARG A 178 0.46 0.33 -7.28
CA ARG A 178 1.91 0.14 -7.34
C ARG A 178 2.34 -0.71 -8.54
N GLU A 179 1.60 -1.77 -8.86
CA GLU A 179 1.83 -2.63 -10.03
C GLU A 179 1.65 -1.88 -11.36
N LEU A 180 0.73 -0.91 -11.40
CA LEU A 180 0.52 -0.02 -12.54
C LEU A 180 1.51 1.16 -12.60
N GLU A 181 2.45 1.24 -11.66
CA GLU A 181 3.49 2.28 -11.57
C GLU A 181 2.95 3.73 -11.54
N LEU A 182 1.71 3.94 -11.11
CA LEU A 182 1.01 5.24 -11.15
C LEU A 182 1.51 6.27 -10.11
N ASN A 183 2.60 5.98 -9.41
CA ASN A 183 3.08 6.84 -8.33
C ASN A 183 3.60 8.17 -8.88
N LEU A 184 3.08 9.28 -8.34
CA LEU A 184 3.61 10.60 -8.65
C LEU A 184 5.08 10.69 -8.24
N ARG A 185 5.90 11.32 -9.09
CA ARG A 185 7.32 11.55 -8.81
C ARG A 185 7.47 12.46 -7.60
N ILE A 186 7.95 11.90 -6.49
CA ILE A 186 8.29 12.67 -5.28
C ILE A 186 9.72 13.19 -5.44
N LYS A 187 9.89 14.51 -5.60
CA LYS A 187 11.20 15.13 -5.43
C LYS A 187 11.53 15.17 -3.93
N PRO A 188 12.65 14.59 -3.47
CA PRO A 188 13.03 14.66 -2.06
C PRO A 188 13.25 16.13 -1.70
N LYS A 189 12.47 16.63 -0.73
CA LYS A 189 12.66 17.97 -0.18
C LYS A 189 13.57 17.87 1.04
N LYS A 190 14.52 18.81 1.16
CA LYS A 190 15.21 19.04 2.45
C LYS A 190 14.12 19.31 3.51
N ARG A 191 14.14 18.53 4.59
CA ARG A 191 13.17 18.67 5.68
C ARG A 191 13.56 19.91 6.48
N LEU A 192 12.97 21.05 6.15
CA LEU A 192 13.07 22.25 6.99
C LEU A 192 12.21 22.01 8.23
N VAL A 193 12.81 22.12 9.41
CA VAL A 193 12.04 22.20 10.66
C VAL A 193 11.35 23.56 10.64
N ARG A 194 10.03 23.55 10.52
CA ARG A 194 9.19 24.74 10.66
C ARG A 194 8.38 24.56 11.92
N GLU A 195 8.26 25.62 12.71
CA GLU A 195 7.28 25.66 13.80
C GLU A 195 5.90 25.37 13.20
N ARG A 196 5.12 24.50 13.87
CA ARG A 196 3.76 24.25 13.46
C ARG A 196 2.93 25.46 13.90
N PRO A 197 2.38 26.25 12.97
CA PRO A 197 1.47 27.32 13.37
C PRO A 197 0.27 26.71 14.09
N GLU A 198 -0.30 27.46 15.02
CA GLU A 198 -1.54 27.05 15.69
C GLU A 198 -2.64 26.83 14.63
N PRO A 199 -3.44 25.75 14.77
CA PRO A 199 -4.52 25.49 13.85
C PRO A 199 -5.59 26.58 13.98
N LEU A 200 -5.97 27.17 12.86
CA LEU A 200 -7.15 28.03 12.77
C LEU A 200 -8.38 27.28 13.30
N ALA A 201 -9.21 27.97 14.10
CA ALA A 201 -10.49 27.46 14.52
C ALA A 201 -11.37 27.21 13.28
N VAL A 202 -11.88 25.98 13.17
CA VAL A 202 -12.87 25.63 12.14
C VAL A 202 -14.23 26.11 12.64
N PRO A 203 -14.99 26.89 11.86
CA PRO A 203 -16.35 27.28 12.25
C PRO A 203 -17.24 26.06 12.47
N GLU A 204 -18.34 26.20 13.20
CA GLU A 204 -19.22 25.08 13.55
C GLU A 204 -20.34 24.85 12.54
N THR A 205 -20.76 25.92 11.86
CA THR A 205 -21.85 25.89 10.86
C THR A 205 -21.43 26.60 9.58
N ILE A 206 -22.16 26.30 8.50
CA ILE A 206 -22.03 27.02 7.22
C ILE A 206 -22.23 28.52 7.41
N ASN A 207 -21.66 29.31 6.50
CA ASN A 207 -21.81 30.77 6.46
C ASN A 207 -21.40 31.51 7.74
N GLN A 208 -20.67 30.90 8.68
CA GLN A 208 -20.10 31.66 9.79
C GLN A 208 -18.96 32.55 9.30
N VAL A 209 -18.00 31.96 8.58
CA VAL A 209 -16.86 32.66 8.02
C VAL A 209 -16.62 32.20 6.60
N TRP A 210 -16.51 33.14 5.68
CA TRP A 210 -15.96 32.89 4.36
C TRP A 210 -14.53 33.40 4.30
N SER A 211 -13.63 32.64 3.68
CA SER A 211 -12.30 33.13 3.33
C SER A 211 -12.26 33.45 1.84
N MET A 212 -11.71 34.61 1.49
CA MET A 212 -11.52 35.01 0.10
C MET A 212 -10.08 35.42 -0.18
N ASP A 213 -9.63 35.19 -1.42
CA ASP A 213 -8.29 35.53 -1.87
C ASP A 213 -8.24 35.70 -3.40
N PHE A 214 -7.28 36.51 -3.87
CA PHE A 214 -7.01 36.70 -5.28
C PHE A 214 -5.88 35.80 -5.76
N MET A 215 -5.99 35.41 -7.02
CA MET A 215 -4.88 34.81 -7.74
C MET A 215 -4.67 35.49 -9.08
N HIS A 216 -3.48 35.34 -9.63
CA HIS A 216 -3.08 35.87 -10.93
C HIS A 216 -2.59 34.74 -11.82
N ASP A 217 -2.84 34.82 -13.13
CA ASP A 217 -2.25 33.94 -14.14
C ASP A 217 -2.21 34.65 -15.51
N GLN A 218 -1.70 33.99 -16.55
CA GLN A 218 -1.57 34.57 -17.90
C GLN A 218 -2.22 33.70 -18.97
N LEU A 219 -2.79 34.36 -19.98
CA LEU A 219 -3.22 33.73 -21.22
C LEU A 219 -2.00 33.39 -22.10
N ALA A 220 -2.23 32.58 -23.14
CA ALA A 220 -1.21 32.19 -24.11
C ALA A 220 -0.53 33.37 -24.81
N ASP A 221 -1.25 34.49 -24.96
CA ASP A 221 -0.74 35.73 -25.55
C ASP A 221 -0.04 36.67 -24.55
N GLY A 222 0.10 36.26 -23.28
CA GLY A 222 0.77 37.01 -22.22
C GLY A 222 -0.12 38.01 -21.48
N ARG A 223 -1.39 38.21 -21.90
CA ARG A 223 -2.33 39.04 -21.12
C ARG A 223 -2.56 38.40 -19.76
N SER A 224 -2.41 39.19 -18.70
CA SER A 224 -2.65 38.74 -17.34
C SER A 224 -4.15 38.78 -17.02
N PHE A 225 -4.62 37.77 -16.30
CA PHE A 225 -5.96 37.74 -15.75
C PHE A 225 -5.93 37.41 -14.25
N ARG A 226 -7.03 37.72 -13.57
CA ARG A 226 -7.20 37.53 -12.14
C ARG A 226 -8.33 36.55 -11.86
N LEU A 227 -8.19 35.84 -10.74
CA LEU A 227 -9.25 35.02 -10.17
C LEU A 227 -9.56 35.53 -8.77
N PHE A 228 -10.84 35.62 -8.45
CA PHE A 228 -11.34 35.89 -7.11
C PHE A 228 -12.03 34.63 -6.58
N ASN A 229 -11.42 34.02 -5.57
CA ASN A 229 -11.86 32.77 -4.99
C ASN A 229 -12.56 33.03 -3.66
N VAL A 230 -13.73 32.43 -3.47
CA VAL A 230 -14.48 32.47 -2.20
C VAL A 230 -14.68 31.06 -1.69
N LEU A 231 -14.38 30.82 -0.42
CA LEU A 231 -14.42 29.51 0.23
C LEU A 231 -15.20 29.61 1.55
N ASP A 232 -16.06 28.62 1.83
CA ASP A 232 -16.65 28.45 3.16
C ASP A 232 -15.67 27.71 4.09
N ASP A 233 -15.36 28.31 5.24
CA ASP A 233 -14.36 27.79 6.19
C ASP A 233 -14.84 26.54 6.94
N PHE A 234 -16.15 26.28 7.03
CA PHE A 234 -16.68 25.09 7.71
C PHE A 234 -16.46 23.82 6.90
N ASN A 235 -17.04 23.77 5.69
CA ASN A 235 -17.06 22.56 4.86
C ASN A 235 -16.05 22.57 3.71
N ARG A 236 -15.22 23.61 3.58
CA ARG A 236 -14.21 23.76 2.51
C ARG A 236 -14.82 23.81 1.12
N GLU A 237 -16.06 24.26 1.00
CA GLU A 237 -16.70 24.39 -0.30
C GLU A 237 -16.25 25.66 -0.99
N GLY A 238 -15.85 25.54 -2.26
CA GLY A 238 -15.64 26.70 -3.11
C GLY A 238 -16.99 27.28 -3.48
N LEU A 239 -17.28 28.48 -3.02
CA LEU A 239 -18.56 29.15 -3.27
C LEU A 239 -18.58 29.86 -4.62
N GLY A 240 -17.43 30.34 -5.08
CA GLY A 240 -17.30 31.00 -6.36
C GLY A 240 -15.85 31.18 -6.80
N ILE A 241 -15.66 31.23 -8.11
CA ILE A 241 -14.41 31.60 -8.77
C ILE A 241 -14.77 32.62 -9.86
N GLU A 242 -14.67 33.91 -9.56
CA GLU A 242 -14.83 34.95 -10.58
C GLU A 242 -13.50 35.13 -11.32
N VAL A 243 -13.53 35.08 -12.66
CA VAL A 243 -12.33 35.24 -13.49
C VAL A 243 -12.55 36.39 -14.46
N ASP A 244 -11.61 37.33 -14.50
CA ASP A 244 -11.62 38.42 -15.47
C ASP A 244 -10.20 39.01 -15.66
N LEU A 245 -10.00 39.81 -16.71
CA LEU A 245 -8.77 40.58 -16.94
C LEU A 245 -8.56 41.64 -15.85
N SER A 246 -9.64 42.17 -15.28
CA SER A 246 -9.61 43.10 -14.15
C SER A 246 -10.77 42.80 -13.18
N LEU A 247 -10.50 42.87 -11.88
CA LEU A 247 -11.49 42.63 -10.83
C LEU A 247 -11.61 43.87 -9.92
N PRO A 248 -12.24 44.95 -10.39
CA PRO A 248 -12.50 46.12 -9.55
C PRO A 248 -13.50 45.77 -8.44
N SER A 249 -13.55 46.57 -7.38
CA SER A 249 -14.39 46.29 -6.20
C SER A 249 -15.87 46.13 -6.54
N ALA A 250 -16.40 46.84 -7.53
CA ALA A 250 -17.79 46.66 -7.99
C ALA A 250 -18.06 45.24 -8.52
N ARG A 251 -17.08 44.63 -9.19
CA ARG A 251 -17.20 43.26 -9.71
C ARG A 251 -17.09 42.23 -8.59
N VAL A 252 -16.17 42.45 -7.64
CA VAL A 252 -16.04 41.63 -6.42
C VAL A 252 -17.34 41.63 -5.62
N ILE A 253 -17.91 42.82 -5.37
CA ILE A 253 -19.20 42.97 -4.67
C ILE A 253 -20.30 42.21 -5.41
N ARG A 254 -20.40 42.37 -6.74
CA ARG A 254 -21.40 41.64 -7.53
C ARG A 254 -21.26 40.12 -7.40
N SER A 255 -20.04 39.59 -7.44
CA SER A 255 -19.81 38.15 -7.27
C SER A 255 -20.19 37.68 -5.86
N LEU A 256 -19.89 38.47 -4.82
CA LEU A 256 -20.32 38.17 -3.46
C LEU A 256 -21.84 38.19 -3.31
N GLU A 257 -22.52 39.18 -3.90
CA GLU A 257 -23.98 39.26 -3.90
C GLU A 257 -24.62 38.05 -4.57
N GLN A 258 -24.11 37.66 -5.74
CA GLN A 258 -24.59 36.44 -6.42
C GLN A 258 -24.43 35.21 -5.55
N ILE A 259 -23.33 35.08 -4.82
CA ILE A 259 -23.14 33.96 -3.88
C ILE A 259 -24.16 34.04 -2.74
N ILE A 260 -24.35 35.22 -2.15
CA ILE A 260 -25.31 35.44 -1.07
C ILE A 260 -26.74 35.09 -1.50
N ASP A 261 -27.12 35.38 -2.74
CA ASP A 261 -28.47 35.13 -3.25
C ASP A 261 -28.84 33.64 -3.24
N TRP A 262 -27.93 32.74 -3.61
CA TRP A 262 -28.22 31.31 -3.63
C TRP A 262 -27.78 30.56 -2.37
N ARG A 263 -26.79 31.07 -1.62
CA ARG A 263 -26.19 30.40 -0.46
C ARG A 263 -26.65 30.96 0.89
N GLY A 264 -27.06 32.22 0.92
CA GLY A 264 -27.22 33.00 2.14
C GLY A 264 -25.95 33.76 2.53
N LYS A 265 -26.13 34.72 3.44
CA LYS A 265 -25.10 35.70 3.84
C LYS A 265 -24.17 35.15 4.94
N PRO A 266 -22.85 35.42 4.88
CA PRO A 266 -21.95 35.07 5.97
C PRO A 266 -22.03 36.05 7.17
N ASN A 267 -21.60 35.60 8.34
CA ASN A 267 -21.41 36.51 9.49
C ASN A 267 -20.12 37.34 9.36
N ALA A 268 -19.06 36.73 8.83
CA ALA A 268 -17.78 37.39 8.61
C ALA A 268 -17.12 36.92 7.31
N ILE A 269 -16.30 37.79 6.72
CA ILE A 269 -15.43 37.46 5.60
C ILE A 269 -13.99 37.75 6.00
N ARG A 270 -13.13 36.75 5.89
CA ARG A 270 -11.69 36.85 6.11
C ARG A 270 -10.96 37.11 4.80
N CYS A 271 -10.10 38.12 4.79
CA CYS A 271 -9.27 38.47 3.64
C CYS A 271 -7.92 39.01 4.07
N ASP A 272 -6.99 39.08 3.12
CA ASP A 272 -5.72 39.76 3.36
C ASP A 272 -5.87 41.30 3.33
N ASN A 273 -4.74 41.99 3.49
CA ASN A 273 -4.67 43.46 3.42
C ASN A 273 -4.37 43.93 1.99
N GLY A 274 -4.74 43.17 0.96
CA GLY A 274 -4.62 43.61 -0.42
C GLY A 274 -5.37 44.92 -0.65
N PRO A 275 -4.83 45.86 -1.44
CA PRO A 275 -5.50 47.12 -1.77
C PRO A 275 -6.89 46.90 -2.39
N GLU A 276 -7.12 45.74 -3.00
CA GLU A 276 -8.42 45.32 -3.54
C GLU A 276 -9.50 45.12 -2.47
N TYR A 277 -9.10 44.75 -1.25
CA TYR A 277 -10.00 44.49 -0.11
C TYR A 277 -10.15 45.68 0.83
N ILE A 278 -9.24 46.66 0.73
CA ILE A 278 -9.25 47.89 1.53
C ILE A 278 -10.06 48.99 0.83
N SER A 279 -10.67 48.71 -0.33
CA SER A 279 -11.47 49.72 -1.01
C SER A 279 -12.67 50.12 -0.14
N GLY A 280 -12.89 51.44 0.00
CA GLY A 280 -14.00 51.97 0.80
C GLY A 280 -15.37 51.45 0.34
N ALA A 281 -15.49 51.08 -0.94
CA ALA A 281 -16.72 50.48 -1.49
C ALA A 281 -17.03 49.10 -0.90
N LEU A 282 -16.04 48.21 -0.77
CA LEU A 282 -16.25 46.87 -0.21
C LEU A 282 -16.57 46.95 1.30
N LEU A 283 -15.87 47.83 2.03
CA LEU A 283 -16.14 48.06 3.45
C LEU A 283 -17.54 48.65 3.69
N ALA A 284 -17.94 49.65 2.89
CA ALA A 284 -19.28 50.23 2.97
C ALA A 284 -20.37 49.20 2.64
N TRP A 285 -20.16 48.39 1.61
CA TRP A 285 -21.05 47.29 1.25
C TRP A 285 -21.18 46.26 2.38
N ALA A 286 -20.07 45.83 2.95
CA ALA A 286 -20.06 44.85 4.04
C ALA A 286 -20.78 45.40 5.28
N GLN A 287 -20.54 46.68 5.62
CA GLN A 287 -21.24 47.36 6.70
C GLN A 287 -22.75 47.43 6.45
N GLN A 288 -23.18 47.79 5.23
CA GLN A 288 -24.59 47.84 4.85
C GLN A 288 -25.26 46.46 4.95
N ARG A 289 -24.54 45.40 4.56
CA ARG A 289 -25.00 44.02 4.67
C ARG A 289 -24.86 43.46 6.08
N GLY A 290 -24.23 44.17 7.02
CA GLY A 290 -23.96 43.67 8.37
C GLY A 290 -23.02 42.46 8.39
N ILE A 291 -22.03 42.44 7.51
CA ILE A 291 -20.98 41.42 7.40
C ILE A 291 -19.70 42.00 8.00
N ARG A 292 -19.06 41.28 8.92
CA ARG A 292 -17.77 41.71 9.49
C ARG A 292 -16.63 41.38 8.54
N ILE A 293 -15.76 42.33 8.23
CA ILE A 293 -14.53 42.07 7.49
C ILE A 293 -13.39 41.82 8.49
N GLU A 294 -12.80 40.64 8.43
CA GLU A 294 -11.70 40.20 9.27
C GLU A 294 -10.39 40.21 8.47
N HIS A 295 -9.63 41.30 8.60
CA HIS A 295 -8.33 41.41 7.98
C HIS A 295 -7.27 40.58 8.73
N ILE A 296 -6.46 39.81 7.99
CA ILE A 296 -5.32 39.12 8.59
C ILE A 296 -4.24 40.12 9.03
N GLN A 297 -3.42 39.71 10.00
CA GLN A 297 -2.28 40.50 10.43
C GLN A 297 -1.21 40.55 9.33
N PRO A 298 -0.60 41.73 9.05
CA PRO A 298 0.51 41.84 8.12
C PRO A 298 1.61 40.81 8.41
N GLY A 299 2.04 40.09 7.38
CA GLY A 299 3.07 39.05 7.50
C GLY A 299 2.61 37.71 8.10
N LYS A 300 1.30 37.50 8.33
CA LYS A 300 0.74 36.23 8.84
C LYS A 300 -0.22 35.54 7.87
N PRO A 301 0.27 35.06 6.70
CA PRO A 301 -0.53 34.33 5.71
C PRO A 301 -1.27 33.11 6.30
N GLN A 302 -0.71 32.51 7.35
CA GLN A 302 -1.29 31.35 8.02
C GLN A 302 -2.70 31.60 8.59
N GLN A 303 -3.07 32.87 8.83
CA GLN A 303 -4.42 33.23 9.26
C GLN A 303 -5.47 33.06 8.15
N ASN A 304 -5.05 32.98 6.88
CA ASN A 304 -5.91 32.68 5.73
C ASN A 304 -5.62 31.29 5.13
N ALA A 305 -5.06 30.36 5.92
CA ALA A 305 -4.50 29.10 5.41
C ALA A 305 -5.51 28.21 4.64
N TYR A 306 -6.81 28.37 4.88
CA TYR A 306 -7.84 27.60 4.22
C TYR A 306 -7.98 27.96 2.75
N VAL A 307 -8.16 29.25 2.43
CA VAL A 307 -8.21 29.71 1.04
C VAL A 307 -6.83 29.58 0.38
N GLU A 308 -5.72 29.76 1.10
CA GLU A 308 -4.39 29.52 0.53
C GLU A 308 -4.21 28.06 0.08
N ARG A 309 -4.67 27.11 0.88
CA ARG A 309 -4.65 25.68 0.52
C ARG A 309 -5.58 25.38 -0.65
N TYR A 310 -6.73 26.05 -0.69
CA TYR A 310 -7.65 25.98 -1.82
C TYR A 310 -7.00 26.52 -3.09
N ASN A 311 -6.44 27.73 -3.06
CA ASN A 311 -5.72 28.39 -4.15
C ASN A 311 -4.56 27.54 -4.68
N ARG A 312 -3.80 26.90 -3.78
CA ARG A 312 -2.79 25.93 -4.18
C ARG A 312 -3.38 24.75 -4.96
N THR A 313 -4.56 24.28 -4.57
CA THR A 313 -5.27 23.24 -5.31
C THR A 313 -5.72 23.74 -6.67
N VAL A 314 -6.35 24.92 -6.75
CA VAL A 314 -6.77 25.57 -8.01
C VAL A 314 -5.56 25.68 -8.96
N ARG A 315 -4.42 26.13 -8.44
CA ARG A 315 -3.18 26.29 -9.21
C ARG A 315 -2.70 24.99 -9.84
N TYR A 316 -2.53 23.94 -9.04
CA TYR A 316 -1.89 22.72 -9.52
C TYR A 316 -2.85 21.74 -10.21
N ALA A 317 -4.13 21.72 -9.82
CA ALA A 317 -5.13 20.82 -10.38
C ALA A 317 -5.80 21.38 -11.64
N TRP A 318 -5.76 22.70 -11.85
CA TRP A 318 -6.39 23.34 -13.00
C TRP A 318 -5.44 24.26 -13.75
N LEU A 319 -5.03 25.39 -13.17
CA LEU A 319 -4.36 26.45 -13.93
C LEU A 319 -3.03 26.01 -14.56
N ALA A 320 -2.19 25.28 -13.81
CA ALA A 320 -0.90 24.78 -14.31
C ALA A 320 -1.00 23.62 -15.31
N THR A 321 -2.22 23.11 -15.58
CA THR A 321 -2.43 21.93 -16.42
C THR A 321 -2.89 22.26 -17.84
N THR A 322 -3.31 23.50 -18.09
CA THR A 322 -3.94 23.92 -19.35
C THR A 322 -3.43 25.31 -19.72
N LEU A 323 -3.07 25.51 -20.99
CA LEU A 323 -2.78 26.82 -21.55
C LEU A 323 -4.09 27.37 -22.14
N PHE A 324 -4.48 28.59 -21.77
CA PHE A 324 -5.74 29.21 -22.19
C PHE A 324 -5.50 30.33 -23.19
N ASP A 325 -6.30 30.37 -24.26
CA ASP A 325 -6.19 31.40 -25.29
C ASP A 325 -7.11 32.58 -25.01
N THR A 326 -8.27 32.34 -24.38
CA THR A 326 -9.29 33.37 -24.13
C THR A 326 -9.81 33.34 -22.69
N ILE A 327 -10.33 34.47 -22.21
CA ILE A 327 -10.86 34.58 -20.86
C ILE A 327 -12.14 33.73 -20.67
N GLU A 328 -12.94 33.57 -21.72
CA GLU A 328 -14.16 32.77 -21.72
C GLU A 328 -13.84 31.29 -21.49
N GLN A 329 -12.74 30.78 -22.07
CA GLN A 329 -12.28 29.41 -21.81
C GLN A 329 -11.89 29.22 -20.35
N VAL A 330 -11.24 30.23 -19.75
CA VAL A 330 -10.88 30.19 -18.32
C VAL A 330 -12.15 30.19 -17.46
N GLN A 331 -13.14 31.03 -17.78
CA GLN A 331 -14.42 31.12 -17.04
C GLN A 331 -15.25 29.82 -17.12
N ASP A 332 -15.38 29.22 -18.30
CA ASP A 332 -16.05 27.92 -18.46
C ASP A 332 -15.34 26.84 -17.63
N LYS A 333 -14.01 26.80 -17.73
CA LYS A 333 -13.22 25.82 -16.98
C LYS A 333 -13.30 26.04 -15.48
N ALA A 334 -13.33 27.29 -15.01
CA ALA A 334 -13.52 27.65 -13.60
C ALA A 334 -14.81 27.05 -13.05
N THR A 335 -15.91 27.23 -13.78
CA THR A 335 -17.24 26.73 -13.42
C THR A 335 -17.26 25.21 -13.31
N ARG A 336 -16.76 24.52 -14.35
CA ARG A 336 -16.67 23.05 -14.37
C ARG A 336 -15.78 22.51 -13.27
N TRP A 337 -14.63 23.15 -13.07
CA TRP A 337 -13.67 22.73 -12.05
C TRP A 337 -14.21 22.93 -10.64
N LEU A 338 -14.90 24.04 -10.36
CA LEU A 338 -15.53 24.30 -9.07
C LEU A 338 -16.55 23.23 -8.73
N TRP A 339 -17.39 22.84 -9.72
CA TRP A 339 -18.33 21.76 -9.55
C TRP A 339 -17.64 20.43 -9.20
N THR A 340 -16.61 20.04 -9.97
CA THR A 340 -15.82 18.83 -9.69
C THR A 340 -15.13 18.88 -8.32
N TYR A 341 -14.59 20.04 -7.93
CA TYR A 341 -13.95 20.21 -6.63
C TYR A 341 -14.94 19.97 -5.48
N ASN A 342 -16.15 20.53 -5.57
CA ASN A 342 -17.17 20.42 -4.52
C ASN A 342 -17.85 19.04 -4.48
N HIS A 343 -18.05 18.40 -5.64
CA HIS A 343 -18.88 17.19 -5.74
C HIS A 343 -18.11 15.89 -5.89
N GLU A 344 -16.91 15.93 -6.48
CA GLU A 344 -16.17 14.71 -6.83
C GLU A 344 -14.82 14.58 -6.13
N ARG A 345 -14.17 15.70 -5.82
CA ARG A 345 -12.83 15.68 -5.23
C ARG A 345 -12.88 15.41 -3.72
N PRO A 346 -12.26 14.31 -3.25
CA PRO A 346 -12.11 14.07 -1.81
C PRO A 346 -11.28 15.17 -1.15
N ASN A 347 -11.67 15.58 0.06
CA ASN A 347 -10.89 16.53 0.85
C ASN A 347 -10.33 15.85 2.10
N MET A 348 -9.00 15.76 2.18
CA MET A 348 -8.30 15.16 3.33
C MET A 348 -8.62 15.85 4.66
N ALA A 349 -8.87 17.16 4.66
CA ALA A 349 -9.24 17.90 5.88
C ALA A 349 -10.65 17.54 6.38
N LEU A 350 -11.49 16.98 5.52
CA LEU A 350 -12.84 16.54 5.84
C LEU A 350 -12.92 15.02 6.09
N GLY A 351 -11.78 14.34 6.33
CA GLY A 351 -11.76 12.88 6.44
C GLY A 351 -11.95 12.15 5.11
N GLY A 352 -11.77 12.86 3.98
CA GLY A 352 -11.80 12.27 2.64
C GLY A 352 -13.17 12.24 1.97
N ILE A 353 -14.19 12.90 2.53
CA ILE A 353 -15.43 13.19 1.81
C ILE A 353 -15.30 14.50 1.03
N THR A 354 -16.24 14.76 0.12
CA THR A 354 -16.26 16.01 -0.65
C THR A 354 -16.91 17.15 0.14
N PRO A 355 -16.64 18.42 -0.20
CA PRO A 355 -17.30 19.56 0.43
C PRO A 355 -18.84 19.46 0.39
N ALA A 356 -19.41 19.03 -0.74
CA ALA A 356 -20.86 18.84 -0.88
C ALA A 356 -21.39 17.73 0.04
N MET A 357 -20.67 16.62 0.20
CA MET A 357 -21.07 15.59 1.17
C MET A 357 -21.03 16.11 2.60
N LYS A 358 -20.01 16.90 2.96
CA LYS A 358 -19.93 17.49 4.30
C LYS A 358 -21.09 18.46 4.55
N LEU A 359 -21.49 19.22 3.54
CA LEU A 359 -22.68 20.08 3.60
C LEU A 359 -23.94 19.26 3.88
N ALA A 360 -24.16 18.20 3.09
CA ALA A 360 -25.34 17.35 3.22
C ALA A 360 -25.41 16.58 4.56
N MET A 361 -24.28 16.36 5.23
CA MET A 361 -24.24 15.76 6.57
C MET A 361 -24.50 16.76 7.70
N ALA A 362 -24.44 18.06 7.42
CA ALA A 362 -24.63 19.14 8.39
C ALA A 362 -26.00 19.82 8.27
N ALA A 363 -26.69 19.61 7.14
CA ALA A 363 -28.12 19.89 6.96
C ALA A 363 -28.95 18.76 7.55
#